data_AF-A0AAJ8JU01-F1
#
_entry.id   AF-A0AAJ8JU01-F1
#
_cell.length_a   1.000
_cell.length_b   1.000
_cell.length_c   1.000
_cell.angle_alpha   90.00
_cell.angle_beta   90.00
_cell.angle_gamma   90.00
#
_symmetry.space_group_name_H-M   'P 1'
#
loop_
_entity.id
_entity.type
_entity.pdbx_description
1 polymer ?
#
loop_
_entity_poly.entity_id
_entity_poly.type
_entity_poly.pdbx_seq_one_letter_code
_entity_poly.pdbx_strand_id
1 'polypeptide(L)'
;MNTSTQRPIVAVIGTTGVGKSQLAISLAQSLASTSTTNPLSSHLNSTRTEAFVAGYPAIVLSADSMQLYKGLDVITNKVTKEEMGGVEHWGLDIVRPGQDRSWEVGKWCTEADKKISTLPESVLPIICGGTHYFIQHFLFPPPELSLERTEESHNTDSLAIRWIPPGPRPVVPPDLSPELDALLNSFWLPKPIWPFVANVSSFSSDEDVAGTFGKSRSTDREDGHLLSLFHLLEAVDPQEAKRWHWRDGRKVRRSLERWWERGGPVPREKERKDDSVNQKGRRARFRTLIFWVYEPLETLRPRLDARVDRMVENGLLREISELRDIARKACGTSDAIDHTEGIFQSIGYKEFSALPLPQHDPQSHPLYQVMLERTKVSTHQYAKSQLKWIKKQILPTVREARSLGGKVEVYVVPSGRAGVTPAIDILQKFLRNGALPQSYEVGCDDAQSLLECLERGTKVPNTADRQDINARRDCKICSTPGQPYSVLQREWAQHIKTRQHKRFANANKIDKTTWIAAQKAKGESKRAERERLKQLLKIDEVGKPRLEA
;
A
#
# COMPACT_ATOMS: atom_id res chain seq x y z
N MET A 1 5.02 -26.08 -36.03
CA MET A 1 3.92 -25.53 -35.21
C MET A 1 4.49 -24.39 -34.39
N ASN A 2 4.12 -23.15 -34.71
CA ASN A 2 4.68 -21.91 -34.15
C ASN A 2 4.48 -21.86 -32.62
N THR A 3 5.55 -22.02 -31.85
CA THR A 3 5.55 -21.63 -30.43
C THR A 3 5.51 -20.11 -30.38
N SER A 4 4.33 -19.53 -30.19
CA SER A 4 4.16 -18.08 -29.95
C SER A 4 5.13 -17.63 -28.85
N THR A 5 6.15 -16.88 -29.22
CA THR A 5 7.14 -16.34 -28.27
C THR A 5 6.49 -15.19 -27.53
N GLN A 6 6.15 -15.39 -26.25
CA GLN A 6 5.63 -14.33 -25.38
C GLN A 6 6.52 -13.09 -25.43
N ARG A 7 5.92 -11.90 -25.59
CA ARG A 7 6.62 -10.61 -25.62
C ARG A 7 7.50 -10.45 -24.37
N PRO A 8 8.77 -10.01 -24.52
CA PRO A 8 9.63 -9.73 -23.38
C PRO A 8 9.17 -8.48 -22.61
N ILE A 9 9.26 -8.53 -21.30
CA ILE A 9 9.04 -7.38 -20.40
C ILE A 9 10.08 -7.36 -19.30
N VAL A 10 10.51 -6.15 -18.91
CA VAL A 10 11.40 -5.95 -17.76
C VAL A 10 10.63 -5.29 -16.63
N ALA A 11 10.86 -5.72 -15.40
CA ALA A 11 10.34 -5.07 -14.20
C ALA A 11 11.49 -4.67 -13.26
N VAL A 12 11.58 -3.39 -12.92
CA VAL A 12 12.53 -2.86 -11.93
C VAL A 12 11.78 -2.60 -10.63
N ILE A 13 12.04 -3.46 -9.64
CA ILE A 13 11.41 -3.42 -8.32
C ILE A 13 12.43 -3.12 -7.22
N GLY A 14 11.97 -2.62 -6.10
CA GLY A 14 12.79 -2.37 -4.92
C GLY A 14 12.07 -1.45 -3.94
N THR A 15 12.71 -1.13 -2.82
CA THR A 15 12.15 -0.16 -1.88
C THR A 15 12.24 1.27 -2.43
N THR A 16 11.61 2.23 -1.78
CA THR A 16 11.80 3.65 -2.08
C THR A 16 13.26 4.05 -1.78
N GLY A 17 13.85 4.97 -2.57
CA GLY A 17 15.22 5.47 -2.33
C GLY A 17 16.40 4.65 -2.89
N VAL A 18 16.21 3.42 -3.38
CA VAL A 18 17.31 2.55 -3.88
C VAL A 18 17.74 2.83 -5.34
N GLY A 19 17.17 3.82 -6.01
CA GLY A 19 17.55 4.17 -7.40
C GLY A 19 16.87 3.35 -8.50
N LYS A 20 15.63 2.88 -8.29
CA LYS A 20 14.85 2.13 -9.30
C LYS A 20 14.73 2.87 -10.64
N SER A 21 14.32 4.15 -10.61
CA SER A 21 14.15 4.96 -11.82
C SER A 21 15.47 5.11 -12.57
N GLN A 22 16.56 5.37 -11.85
CA GLN A 22 17.90 5.45 -12.43
C GLN A 22 18.29 4.16 -13.18
N LEU A 23 18.04 2.99 -12.57
CA LEU A 23 18.32 1.72 -13.23
C LEU A 23 17.44 1.53 -14.48
N ALA A 24 16.14 1.80 -14.39
CA ALA A 24 15.23 1.68 -15.53
C ALA A 24 15.65 2.56 -16.72
N ILE A 25 16.08 3.78 -16.44
CA ILE A 25 16.58 4.74 -17.43
C ILE A 25 17.90 4.26 -18.03
N SER A 26 18.86 3.81 -17.20
CA SER A 26 20.13 3.27 -17.69
C SER A 26 19.96 2.03 -18.56
N LEU A 27 19.01 1.14 -18.21
CA LEU A 27 18.65 -0.01 -19.05
C LEU A 27 18.10 0.45 -20.41
N ALA A 28 17.16 1.40 -20.42
CA ALA A 28 16.59 1.92 -21.66
C ALA A 28 17.63 2.61 -22.55
N GLN A 29 18.49 3.45 -21.97
CA GLN A 29 19.55 4.15 -22.70
C GLN A 29 20.57 3.16 -23.29
N SER A 30 20.92 2.10 -22.55
CA SER A 30 21.86 1.07 -23.02
C SER A 30 21.41 0.37 -24.31
N LEU A 31 20.11 0.33 -24.59
CA LEU A 31 19.54 -0.26 -25.80
C LEU A 31 19.44 0.72 -26.97
N ALA A 32 19.42 2.03 -26.70
CA ALA A 32 19.37 3.09 -27.71
C ALA A 32 20.76 3.45 -28.28
N SER A 33 21.83 3.18 -27.53
CA SER A 33 23.15 3.81 -27.73
C SER A 33 24.07 3.05 -28.70
N THR A 34 23.64 2.79 -29.95
CA THR A 34 24.53 2.17 -30.96
C THR A 34 24.32 2.58 -32.42
N SER A 35 23.61 3.69 -32.68
CA SER A 35 23.43 4.23 -34.05
C SER A 35 24.47 5.29 -34.47
N THR A 36 25.53 5.52 -33.69
CA THR A 36 26.58 6.50 -34.01
C THR A 36 27.99 5.92 -33.84
N THR A 37 28.38 5.02 -34.74
CA THR A 37 29.80 4.82 -35.06
C THR A 37 30.05 5.31 -36.48
N ASN A 38 30.74 6.45 -36.58
CA ASN A 38 31.36 6.97 -37.81
C ASN A 38 32.14 5.85 -38.54
N PRO A 39 32.04 5.72 -39.88
CA PRO A 39 32.72 4.68 -40.66
C PRO A 39 34.22 4.96 -40.91
N LEU A 40 34.94 5.54 -39.95
CA LEU A 40 36.36 5.91 -40.10
C LEU A 40 37.16 5.53 -38.85
N SER A 41 37.21 4.23 -38.54
CA SER A 41 38.23 3.62 -37.67
C SER A 41 38.21 2.11 -37.85
N SER A 42 38.63 1.65 -39.02
CA SER A 42 39.08 0.26 -39.19
C SER A 42 40.58 0.25 -38.97
N HIS A 43 41.03 -0.24 -37.81
CA HIS A 43 42.23 -1.06 -37.61
C HIS A 43 42.52 -1.12 -36.09
N LEU A 44 42.19 -2.24 -35.45
CA LEU A 44 43.06 -3.03 -34.57
C LEU A 44 42.25 -4.05 -33.73
N ASN A 45 42.68 -5.30 -33.88
CA ASN A 45 42.59 -6.43 -32.94
C ASN A 45 41.28 -7.20 -32.76
N SER A 46 41.26 -8.34 -33.46
CA SER A 46 40.44 -9.54 -33.27
C SER A 46 40.45 -10.03 -31.81
N THR A 47 39.38 -9.74 -31.10
CA THR A 47 38.80 -10.63 -30.07
C THR A 47 37.30 -10.67 -30.36
N ARG A 48 36.67 -11.84 -30.31
CA ARG A 48 35.23 -12.02 -30.57
C ARG A 48 34.40 -11.32 -29.47
N THR A 49 34.25 -10.01 -29.57
CA THR A 49 33.31 -9.25 -28.74
C THR A 49 31.90 -9.57 -29.26
N GLU A 50 31.09 -10.21 -28.44
CA GLU A 50 29.71 -10.57 -28.76
C GLU A 50 28.90 -9.33 -29.16
N ALA A 51 28.35 -9.31 -30.37
CA ALA A 51 27.66 -8.16 -30.96
C ALA A 51 26.48 -7.69 -30.08
N PHE A 52 26.54 -6.46 -29.55
CA PHE A 52 25.48 -5.79 -28.76
C PHE A 52 24.11 -5.87 -29.45
N VAL A 53 23.02 -6.09 -28.70
CA VAL A 53 21.65 -5.97 -29.23
C VAL A 53 21.37 -4.47 -29.45
N ALA A 54 21.84 -3.95 -30.56
CA ALA A 54 21.63 -2.56 -30.95
C ALA A 54 20.23 -2.38 -31.55
N GLY A 55 19.54 -1.29 -31.19
CA GLY A 55 18.30 -0.88 -31.85
C GLY A 55 17.01 -1.42 -31.24
N TYR A 56 16.99 -1.74 -29.94
CA TYR A 56 15.79 -2.12 -29.21
C TYR A 56 15.24 -0.92 -28.40
N PRO A 57 14.42 -0.03 -28.98
CA PRO A 57 13.86 1.10 -28.24
C PRO A 57 13.14 0.62 -26.98
N ALA A 58 13.21 1.39 -25.90
CA ALA A 58 12.57 1.03 -24.64
C ALA A 58 11.78 2.20 -24.08
N ILE A 59 10.68 1.86 -23.38
CA ILE A 59 9.81 2.81 -22.71
C ILE A 59 9.65 2.39 -21.25
N VAL A 60 9.71 3.38 -20.35
CA VAL A 60 9.49 3.15 -18.93
C VAL A 60 8.01 3.34 -18.60
N LEU A 61 7.39 2.32 -18.00
CA LEU A 61 6.03 2.41 -17.46
C LEU A 61 6.13 2.59 -15.95
N SER A 62 5.75 3.77 -15.45
CA SER A 62 5.70 4.04 -14.02
C SER A 62 4.58 3.24 -13.35
N ALA A 63 4.96 2.40 -12.40
CA ALA A 63 4.08 1.63 -11.54
C ALA A 63 4.16 2.17 -10.10
N ASP A 64 3.97 3.48 -9.95
CA ASP A 64 3.83 4.14 -8.66
C ASP A 64 2.49 4.90 -8.59
N SER A 65 1.61 4.44 -7.70
CA SER A 65 0.25 4.98 -7.53
C SER A 65 0.21 6.47 -7.20
N MET A 66 1.27 7.03 -6.60
CA MET A 66 1.33 8.45 -6.26
C MET A 66 1.86 9.29 -7.43
N GLN A 67 2.77 8.75 -8.25
CA GLN A 67 3.36 9.48 -9.39
C GLN A 67 2.39 9.67 -10.57
N LEU A 68 1.23 9.00 -10.54
CA LEU A 68 0.16 9.21 -11.51
C LEU A 68 -0.40 10.64 -11.45
N TYR A 69 -0.32 11.32 -10.30
CA TYR A 69 -0.96 12.62 -10.09
C TYR A 69 -0.16 13.77 -10.67
N LYS A 70 -0.89 14.68 -11.35
CA LYS A 70 -0.32 15.83 -12.02
C LYS A 70 0.06 16.95 -11.06
N GLY A 71 1.25 17.52 -11.23
CA GLY A 71 1.69 18.77 -10.59
C GLY A 71 2.09 18.65 -9.12
N LEU A 72 2.30 17.43 -8.61
CA LEU A 72 2.67 17.13 -7.23
C LEU A 72 3.98 16.36 -7.22
N ASP A 73 5.04 16.97 -7.72
CA ASP A 73 6.27 16.28 -8.10
C ASP A 73 7.15 15.99 -6.88
N VAL A 74 7.18 16.92 -5.91
CA VAL A 74 8.03 16.82 -4.72
C VAL A 74 7.48 15.76 -3.76
N ILE A 75 6.20 15.83 -3.40
CA ILE A 75 5.57 14.88 -2.47
C ILE A 75 5.52 13.46 -3.03
N THR A 76 5.40 13.32 -4.35
CA THR A 76 5.39 12.01 -5.03
C THR A 76 6.80 11.54 -5.43
N ASN A 77 7.83 12.37 -5.19
CA ASN A 77 9.22 12.12 -5.57
C ASN A 77 9.31 11.66 -7.04
N LYS A 78 8.69 12.43 -7.93
CA LYS A 78 8.64 12.16 -9.37
C LYS A 78 10.01 12.40 -9.99
N VAL A 79 10.35 11.60 -10.99
CA VAL A 79 11.58 11.78 -11.78
C VAL A 79 11.43 13.04 -12.64
N THR A 80 12.44 13.90 -12.69
CA THR A 80 12.39 15.11 -13.52
C THR A 80 12.66 14.80 -14.99
N LYS A 81 12.33 15.71 -15.90
CA LYS A 81 12.57 15.52 -17.34
C LYS A 81 14.07 15.38 -17.66
N GLU A 82 14.91 16.08 -16.92
CA GLU A 82 16.37 16.01 -17.03
C GLU A 82 16.87 14.63 -16.58
N GLU A 83 16.36 14.13 -15.45
CA GLU A 83 16.70 12.81 -14.94
C GLU A 83 16.23 11.68 -15.87
N MET A 84 15.09 11.84 -16.56
CA MET A 84 14.61 10.88 -17.57
C MET A 84 15.60 10.66 -18.72
N GLY A 85 16.51 11.61 -18.97
CA GLY A 85 17.59 11.45 -19.95
C GLY A 85 17.10 11.12 -21.36
N GLY A 86 15.96 11.70 -21.77
CA GLY A 86 15.34 11.49 -23.08
C GLY A 86 14.53 10.19 -23.23
N VAL A 87 14.48 9.34 -22.20
CA VAL A 87 13.71 8.09 -22.24
C VAL A 87 12.21 8.38 -22.08
N GLU A 88 11.38 7.83 -22.97
CA GLU A 88 9.92 7.96 -22.86
C GLU A 88 9.42 7.31 -21.56
N HIS A 89 8.59 8.05 -20.83
CA HIS A 89 7.89 7.56 -19.64
C HIS A 89 6.38 7.63 -19.84
N TRP A 90 5.71 6.51 -19.54
CA TRP A 90 4.26 6.44 -19.41
C TRP A 90 3.90 6.24 -17.93
N GLY A 91 2.71 6.67 -17.50
CA GLY A 91 2.26 6.49 -16.12
C GLY A 91 2.59 7.67 -15.18
N LEU A 92 3.02 8.82 -15.73
CA LEU A 92 3.30 10.05 -14.98
C LEU A 92 2.32 11.16 -15.38
N ASP A 93 1.85 11.96 -14.44
CA ASP A 93 0.99 13.14 -14.68
C ASP A 93 -0.33 12.87 -15.43
N ILE A 94 -0.88 11.66 -15.30
CA ILE A 94 -2.09 11.23 -16.03
C ILE A 94 -3.40 11.41 -15.24
N VAL A 95 -3.33 11.70 -13.94
CA VAL A 95 -4.49 11.89 -13.05
C VAL A 95 -4.49 13.30 -12.49
N ARG A 96 -5.59 14.04 -12.68
CA ARG A 96 -5.76 15.38 -12.10
C ARG A 96 -6.26 15.27 -10.66
N PRO A 97 -5.49 15.75 -9.67
CA PRO A 97 -5.89 15.67 -8.28
C PRO A 97 -7.17 16.49 -8.02
N GLY A 98 -8.15 15.88 -7.35
CA GLY A 98 -9.44 16.50 -7.02
C GLY A 98 -10.40 16.71 -8.21
N GLN A 99 -10.09 16.21 -9.40
CA GLN A 99 -10.99 16.21 -10.57
C GLN A 99 -11.23 14.79 -11.07
N ASP A 100 -10.15 14.02 -11.24
CA ASP A 100 -10.22 12.65 -11.71
C ASP A 100 -10.33 11.68 -10.54
N ARG A 101 -11.02 10.57 -10.76
CA ARG A 101 -11.04 9.45 -9.81
C ARG A 101 -9.64 8.84 -9.69
N SER A 102 -9.31 8.43 -8.47
CA SER A 102 -8.07 7.71 -8.20
C SER A 102 -8.00 6.42 -9.00
N TRP A 103 -6.82 6.13 -9.55
CA TRP A 103 -6.60 4.89 -10.27
C TRP A 103 -6.40 3.72 -9.30
N GLU A 104 -7.29 2.75 -9.40
CA GLU A 104 -7.11 1.43 -8.79
C GLU A 104 -6.26 0.51 -9.67
N VAL A 105 -5.86 -0.64 -9.12
CA VAL A 105 -5.06 -1.64 -9.86
C VAL A 105 -5.71 -2.09 -11.17
N GLY A 106 -7.03 -2.26 -11.21
CA GLY A 106 -7.76 -2.68 -12.42
C GLY A 106 -7.63 -1.66 -13.54
N LYS A 107 -7.85 -0.38 -13.22
CA LYS A 107 -7.69 0.73 -14.16
C LYS A 107 -6.24 0.85 -14.63
N TRP A 108 -5.27 0.83 -13.72
CA TRP A 108 -3.86 0.90 -14.09
C TRP A 108 -3.45 -0.27 -15.00
N CYS A 109 -3.86 -1.50 -14.69
CA CYS A 109 -3.56 -2.66 -15.54
C CYS A 109 -4.19 -2.55 -16.92
N THR A 110 -5.45 -2.11 -17.01
CA THR A 110 -6.17 -1.92 -18.28
C THR A 110 -5.49 -0.85 -19.14
N GLU A 111 -5.16 0.29 -18.56
CA GLU A 111 -4.48 1.39 -19.27
C GLU A 111 -3.04 1.04 -19.66
N ALA A 112 -2.33 0.28 -18.81
CA ALA A 112 -1.00 -0.24 -19.15
C ALA A 112 -1.07 -1.25 -20.31
N ASP A 113 -2.08 -2.11 -20.33
CA ASP A 113 -2.32 -3.04 -21.44
C ASP A 113 -2.63 -2.28 -22.74
N LYS A 114 -3.50 -1.27 -22.69
CA LYS A 114 -3.75 -0.37 -23.84
C LYS A 114 -2.44 0.23 -24.34
N LYS A 115 -1.62 0.82 -23.46
CA LYS A 115 -0.32 1.38 -23.87
C LYS A 115 0.57 0.31 -24.49
N ILE A 116 0.78 -0.84 -23.86
CA ILE A 116 1.63 -1.91 -24.39
C ILE A 116 1.12 -2.42 -25.75
N SER A 117 -0.20 -2.53 -25.94
CA SER A 117 -0.79 -2.96 -27.22
C SER A 117 -0.52 -1.99 -28.37
N THR A 118 -0.33 -0.69 -28.10
CA THR A 118 0.04 0.31 -29.12
C THR A 118 1.52 0.29 -29.48
N LEU A 119 2.37 -0.38 -28.68
CA LEU A 119 3.81 -0.41 -28.90
C LEU A 119 4.19 -1.53 -29.88
N PRO A 120 5.06 -1.26 -30.87
CA PRO A 120 5.68 -2.30 -31.69
C PRO A 120 6.35 -3.39 -30.85
N GLU A 121 6.42 -4.63 -31.37
CA GLU A 121 7.09 -5.75 -30.67
C GLU A 121 8.57 -5.50 -30.40
N SER A 122 9.21 -4.68 -31.24
CA SER A 122 10.60 -4.23 -31.10
C SER A 122 10.82 -3.21 -29.98
N VAL A 123 9.75 -2.68 -29.37
CA VAL A 123 9.86 -1.78 -28.21
C VAL A 123 9.77 -2.59 -26.93
N LEU A 124 10.76 -2.44 -26.04
CA LEU A 124 10.80 -3.10 -24.74
C LEU A 124 10.05 -2.27 -23.68
N PRO A 125 8.94 -2.78 -23.13
CA PRO A 125 8.34 -2.19 -21.94
C PRO A 125 9.19 -2.49 -20.69
N ILE A 126 9.57 -1.45 -19.96
CA ILE A 126 10.26 -1.52 -18.67
C ILE A 126 9.32 -0.97 -17.59
N ILE A 127 8.72 -1.84 -16.79
CA ILE A 127 7.87 -1.41 -15.66
C ILE A 127 8.76 -1.04 -14.47
N CYS A 128 8.63 0.16 -13.94
CA CYS A 128 9.42 0.64 -12.80
C CYS A 128 8.52 1.29 -11.76
N GLY A 129 8.63 0.91 -10.48
CA GLY A 129 7.85 1.61 -9.46
C GLY A 129 7.91 1.04 -8.05
N GLY A 130 7.37 1.80 -7.10
CA GLY A 130 7.26 1.40 -5.69
C GLY A 130 5.95 0.70 -5.35
N THR A 131 4.93 0.76 -6.21
CA THR A 131 3.65 0.09 -6.00
C THR A 131 3.72 -1.34 -6.53
N HIS A 132 4.43 -2.20 -5.79
CA HIS A 132 4.61 -3.63 -6.12
C HIS A 132 3.29 -4.38 -6.38
N TYR A 133 2.20 -3.90 -5.78
CA TYR A 133 0.86 -4.43 -6.02
C TYR A 133 0.44 -4.31 -7.49
N PHE A 134 0.69 -3.17 -8.15
CA PHE A 134 0.40 -2.99 -9.58
C PHE A 134 1.26 -3.91 -10.43
N ILE A 135 2.57 -3.93 -10.20
CA ILE A 135 3.53 -4.76 -10.94
C ILE A 135 3.15 -6.25 -10.82
N GLN A 136 2.84 -6.73 -9.61
CA GLN A 136 2.48 -8.12 -9.39
C GLN A 136 1.19 -8.51 -10.12
N HIS A 137 0.13 -7.70 -10.03
CA HIS A 137 -1.16 -8.03 -10.66
C HIS A 137 -1.11 -7.88 -12.17
N PHE A 138 -0.26 -6.98 -12.67
CA PHE A 138 -0.05 -6.83 -14.09
C PHE A 138 0.72 -7.99 -14.70
N LEU A 139 1.81 -8.44 -14.07
CA LEU A 139 2.63 -9.55 -14.58
C LEU A 139 2.00 -10.93 -14.31
N PHE A 140 1.32 -11.05 -13.16
CA PHE A 140 0.78 -12.29 -12.60
C PHE A 140 -0.65 -12.06 -12.08
N PRO A 141 -1.62 -11.82 -12.98
CA PRO A 141 -3.00 -11.59 -12.60
C PRO A 141 -3.55 -12.81 -11.87
N PRO A 142 -4.27 -12.62 -10.75
CA PRO A 142 -4.94 -13.73 -10.10
C PRO A 142 -6.12 -14.20 -10.96
N PRO A 143 -6.39 -15.52 -11.02
CA PRO A 143 -7.50 -16.06 -11.80
C PRO A 143 -8.86 -15.46 -11.43
N GLU A 144 -9.01 -15.01 -10.18
CA GLU A 144 -10.29 -14.56 -9.62
C GLU A 144 -10.53 -13.04 -9.69
N LEU A 145 -9.57 -12.22 -10.17
CA LEU A 145 -9.85 -10.79 -10.40
C LEU A 145 -10.36 -10.58 -11.84
N SER A 146 -11.63 -10.21 -11.96
CA SER A 146 -12.09 -9.40 -13.08
C SER A 146 -11.46 -8.00 -12.93
N LEU A 147 -10.47 -7.69 -13.77
CA LEU A 147 -9.89 -6.33 -13.83
C LEU A 147 -10.80 -5.35 -14.60
N GLU A 148 -11.77 -5.88 -15.33
CA GLU A 148 -12.77 -5.11 -16.07
C GLU A 148 -13.84 -4.59 -15.12
N ARG A 149 -13.81 -3.27 -14.88
CA ARG A 149 -15.01 -2.51 -14.54
C ARG A 149 -15.49 -1.87 -15.83
N THR A 150 -16.70 -2.18 -16.28
CA THR A 150 -17.32 -1.52 -17.43
C THR A 150 -17.38 -0.03 -17.12
N GLU A 151 -16.72 0.80 -17.93
CA GLU A 151 -16.86 2.25 -17.83
C GLU A 151 -18.25 2.62 -18.36
N GLU A 152 -19.25 2.70 -17.48
CA GLU A 152 -20.52 3.30 -17.84
C GLU A 152 -20.37 4.82 -17.90
N SER A 153 -20.67 5.39 -19.07
CA SER A 153 -20.94 6.80 -19.24
C SER A 153 -22.09 7.19 -18.33
N HIS A 154 -21.94 8.14 -17.40
CA HIS A 154 -22.98 9.15 -17.14
C HIS A 154 -22.49 10.29 -16.22
N ASN A 155 -23.07 11.44 -16.55
CA ASN A 155 -22.82 12.80 -16.11
C ASN A 155 -23.55 13.09 -14.79
N THR A 156 -22.94 12.76 -13.64
CA THR A 156 -23.38 13.19 -12.30
C THR A 156 -22.15 13.43 -11.44
N ASP A 157 -22.19 14.44 -10.57
CA ASP A 157 -21.11 14.94 -9.71
C ASP A 157 -20.07 13.87 -9.32
N SER A 158 -19.00 13.80 -10.12
CA SER A 158 -18.15 12.61 -10.35
C SER A 158 -17.37 12.13 -9.11
N LEU A 159 -17.21 13.01 -8.12
CA LEU A 159 -16.37 12.78 -6.93
C LEU A 159 -17.13 12.27 -5.71
N ALA A 160 -18.46 12.40 -5.67
CA ALA A 160 -19.24 12.09 -4.46
C ALA A 160 -19.57 10.60 -4.32
N ILE A 161 -19.85 9.91 -5.44
CA ILE A 161 -20.27 8.50 -5.43
C ILE A 161 -19.05 7.60 -5.71
N ARG A 162 -18.59 6.91 -4.66
CA ARG A 162 -17.37 6.09 -4.62
C ARG A 162 -17.44 4.85 -5.52
N TRP A 163 -18.59 4.19 -5.52
CA TRP A 163 -18.85 2.96 -6.28
C TRP A 163 -20.35 2.87 -6.53
N ILE A 164 -20.74 2.32 -7.68
CA ILE A 164 -22.15 2.09 -8.03
C ILE A 164 -22.29 0.58 -8.24
N PRO A 165 -23.28 -0.06 -7.62
CA PRO A 165 -23.51 -1.48 -7.83
C PRO A 165 -23.78 -1.79 -9.32
N PRO A 166 -23.03 -2.72 -9.94
CA PRO A 166 -23.08 -2.96 -11.40
C PRO A 166 -24.27 -3.80 -11.86
N GLY A 167 -25.20 -4.13 -10.97
CA GLY A 167 -26.26 -5.07 -11.27
C GLY A 167 -27.25 -5.25 -10.12
N PRO A 168 -28.30 -6.08 -10.31
CA PRO A 168 -29.32 -6.30 -9.31
C PRO A 168 -28.70 -6.84 -8.02
N ARG A 169 -29.33 -6.48 -6.91
CA ARG A 169 -28.88 -6.86 -5.58
C ARG A 169 -28.83 -8.40 -5.47
N PRO A 170 -27.71 -8.99 -5.00
CA PRO A 170 -27.64 -10.42 -4.76
C PRO A 170 -28.62 -10.88 -3.67
N VAL A 171 -28.94 -12.17 -3.69
CA VAL A 171 -29.75 -12.80 -2.66
C VAL A 171 -29.03 -12.69 -1.31
N VAL A 172 -29.71 -12.09 -0.34
CA VAL A 172 -29.22 -11.96 1.04
C VAL A 172 -29.75 -13.06 1.94
N PRO A 173 -29.05 -13.37 3.04
CA PRO A 173 -29.58 -14.26 4.08
C PRO A 173 -30.91 -13.72 4.65
N PRO A 174 -31.89 -14.60 4.93
CA PRO A 174 -33.21 -14.21 5.45
C PRO A 174 -33.16 -13.64 6.88
N ASP A 175 -32.07 -13.86 7.60
CA ASP A 175 -31.80 -13.43 8.98
C ASP A 175 -31.03 -12.10 9.07
N LEU A 176 -30.81 -11.41 7.94
CA LEU A 176 -30.13 -10.11 7.94
C LEU A 176 -30.96 -9.07 8.70
N SER A 177 -30.36 -8.41 9.69
CA SER A 177 -31.07 -7.40 10.47
C SER A 177 -31.46 -6.19 9.60
N PRO A 178 -32.61 -5.53 9.87
CA PRO A 178 -33.04 -4.35 9.10
C PRO A 178 -31.98 -3.23 9.06
N GLU A 179 -31.19 -3.09 10.13
CA GLU A 179 -30.10 -2.10 10.21
C GLU A 179 -28.94 -2.43 9.27
N LEU A 180 -28.55 -3.72 9.19
CA LEU A 180 -27.51 -4.15 8.25
C LEU A 180 -28.02 -4.13 6.81
N ASP A 181 -29.31 -4.36 6.58
CA ASP A 181 -29.95 -4.20 5.28
C ASP A 181 -29.88 -2.74 4.79
N ALA A 182 -30.22 -1.79 5.66
CA ALA A 182 -30.11 -0.37 5.35
C ALA A 182 -28.66 0.05 5.04
N LEU A 183 -27.68 -0.48 5.81
CA LEU A 183 -26.26 -0.26 5.53
C LEU A 183 -25.86 -0.89 4.18
N LEU A 184 -26.32 -2.10 3.88
CA LEU A 184 -26.06 -2.77 2.63
C LEU A 184 -26.56 -1.94 1.44
N ASN A 185 -27.68 -1.23 1.57
CA ASN A 185 -28.23 -0.39 0.50
C ASN A 185 -27.61 1.02 0.41
N SER A 186 -26.69 1.37 1.30
CA SER A 186 -26.19 2.75 1.42
C SER A 186 -24.69 2.91 1.61
N PHE A 187 -23.92 1.83 1.84
CA PHE A 187 -22.50 1.92 2.20
C PHE A 187 -21.61 2.61 1.14
N TRP A 188 -22.05 2.66 -0.12
CA TRP A 188 -21.35 3.31 -1.22
C TRP A 188 -21.74 4.79 -1.44
N LEU A 189 -22.80 5.25 -0.77
CA LEU A 189 -23.26 6.63 -0.85
C LEU A 189 -22.34 7.57 -0.04
N PRO A 190 -22.32 8.88 -0.34
CA PRO A 190 -21.55 9.86 0.42
C PRO A 190 -21.92 9.89 1.92
N LYS A 191 -23.19 9.61 2.24
CA LYS A 191 -23.72 9.52 3.60
C LYS A 191 -24.41 8.17 3.80
N PRO A 192 -23.67 7.11 4.18
CA PRO A 192 -24.26 5.81 4.47
C PRO A 192 -25.19 5.85 5.68
N ILE A 193 -26.17 4.95 5.68
CA ILE A 193 -27.09 4.72 6.80
C ILE A 193 -26.41 3.69 7.72
N TRP A 194 -25.85 4.18 8.83
CA TRP A 194 -25.16 3.34 9.79
C TRP A 194 -26.14 2.77 10.83
N PRO A 195 -25.96 1.51 11.28
CA PRO A 195 -26.70 0.96 12.42
C PRO A 195 -26.59 1.85 13.65
N PHE A 196 -27.65 1.94 14.46
CA PHE A 196 -27.64 2.76 15.66
C PHE A 196 -26.70 2.13 16.71
N VAL A 197 -25.51 2.70 16.87
CA VAL A 197 -24.56 2.24 17.88
C VAL A 197 -25.01 2.79 19.23
N ALA A 198 -25.79 2.01 19.97
CA ALA A 198 -26.18 2.30 21.35
C ALA A 198 -24.95 2.20 22.29
N ASN A 199 -24.08 3.23 22.27
CA ASN A 199 -23.21 3.66 23.36
C ASN A 199 -22.35 4.87 22.94
N VAL A 200 -22.95 6.04 22.88
CA VAL A 200 -22.28 7.28 23.30
C VAL A 200 -23.23 7.93 24.28
N SER A 201 -22.86 7.90 25.56
CA SER A 201 -23.60 8.56 26.63
C SER A 201 -23.83 10.03 26.28
N SER A 202 -25.11 10.35 26.08
CA SER A 202 -25.77 11.64 26.34
C SER A 202 -24.90 12.69 27.04
N PHE A 203 -24.55 13.76 26.33
CA PHE A 203 -24.67 15.13 26.84
C PHE A 203 -25.08 16.03 25.68
N SER A 204 -26.14 16.79 25.94
CA SER A 204 -26.89 17.64 25.03
C SER A 204 -26.25 19.01 24.81
N SER A 205 -26.76 19.65 23.73
CA SER A 205 -26.87 21.09 23.44
C SER A 205 -25.61 21.88 23.11
N ASP A 206 -25.62 22.39 21.88
CA ASP A 206 -25.12 23.68 21.39
C ASP A 206 -24.56 24.63 22.47
N GLU A 207 -23.27 24.93 22.38
CA GLU A 207 -22.71 26.30 22.46
C GLU A 207 -21.20 26.27 22.17
N ASP A 208 -20.76 27.16 21.28
CA ASP A 208 -19.36 27.45 20.96
C ASP A 208 -18.59 27.96 22.18
N VAL A 209 -17.55 27.23 22.63
CA VAL A 209 -16.42 27.84 23.34
C VAL A 209 -15.10 27.23 22.88
N ALA A 210 -14.32 28.08 22.22
CA ALA A 210 -12.94 27.82 21.85
C ALA A 210 -12.05 27.57 23.08
N GLY A 211 -11.17 26.57 22.97
CA GLY A 211 -9.92 26.53 23.72
C GLY A 211 -9.91 25.65 24.97
N THR A 212 -9.75 24.32 24.81
CA THR A 212 -8.81 23.54 25.63
C THR A 212 -8.54 22.16 25.02
N PHE A 213 -7.27 21.87 24.75
CA PHE A 213 -6.62 20.56 24.47
C PHE A 213 -7.54 19.33 24.34
N GLY A 214 -7.96 19.02 23.10
CA GLY A 214 -8.64 17.79 22.75
C GLY A 214 -7.70 16.58 22.74
N LYS A 215 -7.87 15.67 23.70
CA LYS A 215 -7.41 14.28 23.55
C LYS A 215 -8.12 13.67 22.35
N SER A 216 -7.35 13.10 21.43
CA SER A 216 -7.73 12.11 20.42
C SER A 216 -8.96 11.27 20.82
N ARG A 217 -10.15 11.64 20.33
CA ARG A 217 -11.42 10.94 20.56
C ARG A 217 -12.35 10.96 19.32
N SER A 218 -11.78 11.07 18.13
CA SER A 218 -12.49 10.86 16.86
C SER A 218 -12.61 9.38 16.46
N THR A 219 -11.89 8.47 17.12
CA THR A 219 -11.76 7.06 16.71
C THR A 219 -12.98 6.18 17.02
N ASP A 220 -13.78 6.51 18.04
CA ASP A 220 -14.84 5.61 18.51
C ASP A 220 -16.00 5.49 17.49
N ARG A 221 -16.35 6.60 16.82
CA ARG A 221 -17.37 6.60 15.75
C ARG A 221 -16.87 5.88 14.50
N GLU A 222 -15.62 6.11 14.12
CA GLU A 222 -14.99 5.43 12.98
C GLU A 222 -14.85 3.93 13.23
N ASP A 223 -14.41 3.51 14.42
CA ASP A 223 -14.30 2.11 14.81
C ASP A 223 -15.68 1.42 14.77
N GLY A 224 -16.76 2.10 15.21
CA GLY A 224 -18.13 1.60 15.12
C GLY A 224 -18.61 1.39 13.67
N HIS A 225 -18.29 2.32 12.77
CA HIS A 225 -18.58 2.17 11.33
C HIS A 225 -17.82 1.00 10.70
N LEU A 226 -16.52 0.87 11.00
CA LEU A 226 -15.68 -0.23 10.51
C LEU A 226 -16.20 -1.60 10.97
N LEU A 227 -16.61 -1.68 12.24
CA LEU A 227 -17.20 -2.88 12.80
C LEU A 227 -18.55 -3.21 12.16
N SER A 228 -19.39 -2.21 11.89
CA SER A 228 -20.68 -2.40 11.21
C SER A 228 -20.50 -2.96 9.79
N LEU A 229 -19.52 -2.45 9.03
CA LEU A 229 -19.16 -3.02 7.72
C LEU A 229 -18.67 -4.47 7.84
N PHE A 230 -17.91 -4.77 8.89
CA PHE A 230 -17.41 -6.12 9.12
C PHE A 230 -18.54 -7.09 9.46
N HIS A 231 -19.49 -6.72 10.33
CA HIS A 231 -20.68 -7.52 10.62
C HIS A 231 -21.55 -7.72 9.38
N LEU A 232 -21.69 -6.69 8.54
CA LEU A 232 -22.37 -6.83 7.26
C LEU A 232 -21.69 -7.89 6.38
N LEU A 233 -20.35 -7.84 6.25
CA LEU A 233 -19.59 -8.84 5.50
C LEU A 233 -19.71 -10.24 6.12
N GLU A 234 -19.67 -10.35 7.45
CA GLU A 234 -19.83 -11.62 8.17
C GLU A 234 -21.20 -12.24 7.91
N ALA A 235 -22.26 -11.42 7.81
CA ALA A 235 -23.60 -11.90 7.49
C ALA A 235 -23.70 -12.38 6.03
N VAL A 236 -23.22 -11.61 5.05
CA VAL A 236 -23.43 -11.92 3.62
C VAL A 236 -22.40 -12.89 3.04
N ASP A 237 -21.18 -12.92 3.58
CA ASP A 237 -20.07 -13.78 3.16
C ASP A 237 -19.13 -14.13 4.35
N PRO A 238 -19.52 -15.09 5.21
CA PRO A 238 -18.73 -15.48 6.39
C PRO A 238 -17.34 -16.02 6.07
N GLN A 239 -17.12 -16.54 4.85
CA GLN A 239 -15.82 -17.08 4.44
C GLN A 239 -14.86 -15.94 4.12
N GLU A 240 -15.31 -14.92 3.37
CA GLU A 240 -14.50 -13.73 3.12
C GLU A 240 -14.24 -12.93 4.40
N ALA A 241 -15.21 -12.83 5.32
CA ALA A 241 -15.05 -12.09 6.58
C ALA A 241 -13.88 -12.60 7.43
N LYS A 242 -13.69 -13.92 7.53
CA LYS A 242 -12.59 -14.55 8.32
C LYS A 242 -11.19 -14.17 7.85
N ARG A 243 -11.05 -13.62 6.63
CA ARG A 243 -9.77 -13.24 6.03
C ARG A 243 -9.27 -11.90 6.56
N TRP A 244 -10.18 -11.04 7.04
CA TRP A 244 -9.89 -9.64 7.35
C TRP A 244 -10.03 -9.34 8.84
N HIS A 245 -9.25 -8.37 9.33
CA HIS A 245 -9.54 -7.76 10.61
C HIS A 245 -10.69 -6.77 10.43
N TRP A 246 -11.56 -6.59 11.43
CA TRP A 246 -12.66 -5.62 11.35
C TRP A 246 -12.19 -4.17 11.10
N ARG A 247 -11.00 -3.79 11.62
CA ARG A 247 -10.35 -2.50 11.32
C ARG A 247 -9.79 -2.38 9.89
N ASP A 248 -9.71 -3.46 9.12
CA ASP A 248 -9.27 -3.43 7.72
C ASP A 248 -10.42 -2.93 6.80
N GLY A 249 -11.04 -1.79 7.13
CA GLY A 249 -12.27 -1.31 6.50
C GLY A 249 -12.25 -1.26 4.98
N ARG A 250 -11.11 -0.88 4.39
CA ARG A 250 -10.92 -0.90 2.93
C ARG A 250 -11.08 -2.29 2.32
N LYS A 251 -10.51 -3.31 2.96
CA LYS A 251 -10.59 -4.70 2.47
C LYS A 251 -11.96 -5.31 2.72
N VAL A 252 -12.57 -4.99 3.86
CA VAL A 252 -13.94 -5.38 4.19
C VAL A 252 -14.92 -4.80 3.16
N ARG A 253 -14.87 -3.48 2.93
CA ARG A 253 -15.67 -2.79 1.90
C ARG A 253 -15.44 -3.38 0.51
N ARG A 254 -14.19 -3.54 0.07
CA ARG A 254 -13.90 -4.15 -1.24
C ARG A 254 -14.41 -5.58 -1.35
N SER A 255 -14.51 -6.31 -0.24
CA SER A 255 -15.07 -7.66 -0.25
C SER A 255 -16.60 -7.65 -0.40
N LEU A 256 -17.29 -6.67 0.19
CA LEU A 256 -18.71 -6.41 -0.05
C LEU A 256 -18.98 -6.01 -1.51
N GLU A 257 -18.18 -5.10 -2.06
CA GLU A 257 -18.28 -4.72 -3.48
C GLU A 257 -18.08 -5.93 -4.40
N ARG A 258 -17.05 -6.75 -4.15
CA ARG A 258 -16.80 -7.98 -4.93
C ARG A 258 -17.91 -9.00 -4.78
N TRP A 259 -18.48 -9.15 -3.59
CA TRP A 259 -19.64 -10.01 -3.36
C TRP A 259 -20.83 -9.57 -4.21
N TRP A 260 -21.05 -8.25 -4.32
CA TRP A 260 -22.09 -7.68 -5.18
C TRP A 260 -21.77 -7.87 -6.67
N GLU A 261 -20.55 -7.54 -7.10
CA GLU A 261 -20.06 -7.71 -8.48
C GLU A 261 -20.23 -9.16 -8.98
N ARG A 262 -20.06 -10.16 -8.09
CA ARG A 262 -20.23 -11.59 -8.41
C ARG A 262 -21.68 -12.07 -8.43
N GLY A 263 -22.64 -11.26 -7.97
CA GLY A 263 -24.02 -11.69 -7.80
C GLY A 263 -24.27 -12.58 -6.57
N GLY A 264 -23.41 -12.50 -5.54
CA GLY A 264 -23.58 -13.20 -4.26
C GLY A 264 -22.40 -14.06 -3.81
N PRO A 265 -22.60 -14.96 -2.83
CA PRO A 265 -21.55 -15.84 -2.33
C PRO A 265 -21.17 -16.86 -3.39
N VAL A 266 -19.88 -17.19 -3.48
CA VAL A 266 -19.40 -18.20 -4.44
C VAL A 266 -19.86 -19.59 -3.97
N PRO A 267 -20.63 -20.34 -4.78
CA PRO A 267 -21.04 -21.68 -4.39
C PRO A 267 -19.83 -22.62 -4.29
N ARG A 268 -19.73 -23.38 -3.19
CA ARG A 268 -18.70 -24.44 -2.97
C ARG A 268 -18.54 -25.41 -4.16
N GLU A 269 -19.59 -25.61 -4.96
CA GLU A 269 -19.55 -26.48 -6.14
C GLU A 269 -18.93 -25.83 -7.37
N LYS A 270 -18.97 -24.50 -7.53
CA LYS A 270 -18.21 -23.80 -8.59
C LYS A 270 -16.72 -23.80 -8.26
N GLU A 271 -16.34 -23.71 -6.98
CA GLU A 271 -14.95 -23.93 -6.54
C GLU A 271 -14.44 -25.34 -6.88
N ARG A 272 -15.34 -26.34 -6.87
CA ARG A 272 -15.06 -27.76 -7.11
C ARG A 272 -15.24 -28.26 -8.55
N LYS A 273 -16.11 -27.65 -9.36
CA LYS A 273 -16.33 -28.07 -10.76
C LYS A 273 -15.34 -27.44 -11.73
N ASP A 274 -14.73 -26.31 -11.38
CA ASP A 274 -13.52 -25.79 -12.05
C ASP A 274 -12.24 -26.58 -11.67
N ASP A 275 -12.37 -27.70 -10.92
CA ASP A 275 -11.26 -28.61 -10.60
C ASP A 275 -10.92 -29.58 -11.75
N SER A 276 -11.61 -29.52 -12.91
CA SER A 276 -11.18 -30.27 -14.09
C SER A 276 -10.04 -29.55 -14.82
N VAL A 277 -8.80 -29.85 -14.40
CA VAL A 277 -7.57 -29.79 -15.23
C VAL A 277 -7.25 -28.44 -15.90
N ASN A 278 -7.43 -27.32 -15.20
CA ASN A 278 -6.67 -26.10 -15.49
C ASN A 278 -5.91 -25.67 -14.23
N GLN A 279 -4.57 -25.76 -14.31
CA GLN A 279 -3.65 -25.54 -13.21
C GLN A 279 -3.97 -24.24 -12.44
N LYS A 280 -4.57 -24.37 -11.24
CA LYS A 280 -4.90 -23.27 -10.33
C LYS A 280 -3.63 -22.56 -9.86
N GLY A 281 -3.32 -21.41 -10.45
CA GLY A 281 -2.30 -20.50 -9.95
C GLY A 281 -2.03 -19.32 -10.87
N ARG A 282 -1.29 -18.33 -10.36
CA ARG A 282 -0.97 -17.11 -11.10
C ARG A 282 0.01 -17.40 -12.24
N ARG A 283 -0.44 -17.30 -13.49
CA ARG A 283 0.40 -17.49 -14.70
C ARG A 283 1.13 -16.20 -15.09
N ALA A 284 2.34 -16.34 -15.63
CA ALA A 284 3.07 -15.23 -16.22
C ALA A 284 2.46 -14.86 -17.59
N ARG A 285 2.08 -13.59 -17.77
CA ARG A 285 1.55 -13.08 -19.04
C ARG A 285 2.63 -12.87 -20.11
N PHE A 286 3.84 -12.55 -19.66
CA PHE A 286 4.96 -12.16 -20.49
C PHE A 286 6.20 -13.00 -20.14
N ARG A 287 7.13 -13.08 -21.09
CA ARG A 287 8.49 -13.51 -20.77
C ARG A 287 9.12 -12.38 -19.95
N THR A 288 9.36 -12.63 -18.67
CA THR A 288 9.57 -11.55 -17.68
C THR A 288 10.99 -11.61 -17.11
N LEU A 289 11.67 -10.47 -17.09
CA LEU A 289 12.93 -10.28 -16.37
C LEU A 289 12.72 -9.26 -15.24
N ILE A 290 12.96 -9.65 -14.00
CA ILE A 290 12.79 -8.81 -12.81
C ILE A 290 14.16 -8.45 -12.24
N PHE A 291 14.47 -7.16 -12.21
CA PHE A 291 15.57 -6.63 -11.43
C PHE A 291 15.05 -6.13 -10.09
N TRP A 292 15.47 -6.79 -9.01
CA TRP A 292 15.24 -6.32 -7.66
C TRP A 292 16.46 -5.50 -7.20
N VAL A 293 16.32 -4.17 -7.24
CA VAL A 293 17.30 -3.25 -6.69
C VAL A 293 17.21 -3.29 -5.16
N TYR A 294 18.30 -3.72 -4.53
CA TYR A 294 18.34 -3.99 -3.10
C TYR A 294 19.46 -3.23 -2.40
N GLU A 295 19.12 -2.80 -1.18
CA GLU A 295 20.05 -2.22 -0.23
C GLU A 295 19.52 -2.56 1.17
N PRO A 296 20.36 -2.97 2.14
CA PRO A 296 19.95 -3.22 3.51
C PRO A 296 19.26 -1.99 4.13
N LEU A 297 18.22 -2.21 4.94
CA LEU A 297 17.46 -1.10 5.54
C LEU A 297 18.34 -0.20 6.43
N GLU A 298 19.34 -0.77 7.10
CA GLU A 298 20.22 -0.01 7.99
C GLU A 298 21.10 1.00 7.23
N THR A 299 21.58 0.66 6.03
CA THR A 299 22.35 1.59 5.19
C THR A 299 21.44 2.52 4.37
N LEU A 300 20.21 2.08 4.07
CA LEU A 300 19.23 2.86 3.32
C LEU A 300 18.59 3.99 4.14
N ARG A 301 18.39 3.80 5.45
CA ARG A 301 17.69 4.76 6.33
C ARG A 301 18.25 6.19 6.27
N PRO A 302 19.59 6.43 6.42
CA PRO A 302 20.15 7.78 6.31
C PRO A 302 19.85 8.45 4.97
N ARG A 303 19.83 7.68 3.86
CA ARG A 303 19.49 8.21 2.53
C ARG A 303 18.02 8.59 2.41
N LEU A 304 17.13 7.84 3.08
CA LEU A 304 15.70 8.18 3.14
C LEU A 304 15.46 9.43 3.96
N ASP A 305 16.16 9.60 5.08
CA ASP A 305 16.04 10.78 5.93
C ASP A 305 16.50 12.03 5.18
N ALA A 306 17.72 11.99 4.63
CA ALA A 306 18.26 13.07 3.81
C ALA A 306 17.40 13.39 2.59
N ARG A 307 16.67 12.39 2.06
CA ARG A 307 15.70 12.64 0.98
C ARG A 307 14.48 13.40 1.48
N VAL A 308 13.93 13.04 2.63
CA VAL A 308 12.78 13.77 3.22
C VAL A 308 13.19 15.21 3.51
N ASP A 309 14.41 15.43 4.01
CA ASP A 309 14.95 16.77 4.23
C ASP A 309 15.01 17.56 2.91
N ARG A 310 15.56 16.97 1.84
CA ARG A 310 15.55 17.58 0.48
C ARG A 310 14.15 17.81 -0.07
N MET A 311 13.17 16.96 0.24
CA MET A 311 11.79 17.19 -0.20
C MET A 311 11.25 18.50 0.41
N VAL A 312 11.53 18.78 1.69
CA VAL A 312 11.15 20.05 2.30
C VAL A 312 11.86 21.22 1.60
N GLU A 313 13.17 21.13 1.41
CA GLU A 313 13.97 22.16 0.73
C GLU A 313 13.43 22.47 -0.67
N ASN A 314 12.98 21.44 -1.40
CA ASN A 314 12.42 21.56 -2.74
C ASN A 314 10.95 22.03 -2.77
N GLY A 315 10.36 22.35 -1.62
CA GLY A 315 9.01 22.93 -1.54
C GLY A 315 7.88 21.94 -1.23
N LEU A 316 8.15 20.84 -0.51
CA LEU A 316 7.11 19.91 -0.04
C LEU A 316 5.95 20.62 0.67
N LEU A 317 6.24 21.60 1.53
CA LEU A 317 5.22 22.33 2.28
C LEU A 317 4.29 23.16 1.38
N ARG A 318 4.81 23.67 0.26
CA ARG A 318 4.01 24.36 -0.76
C ARG A 318 3.02 23.38 -1.40
N GLU A 319 3.49 22.21 -1.84
CA GLU A 319 2.61 21.18 -2.42
C GLU A 319 1.57 20.65 -1.42
N ILE A 320 1.91 20.56 -0.13
CA ILE A 320 0.94 20.21 0.92
C ILE A 320 -0.15 21.28 1.02
N SER A 321 0.21 22.57 0.94
CA SER A 321 -0.77 23.66 0.92
C SER A 321 -1.69 23.56 -0.30
N GLU A 322 -1.13 23.30 -1.48
CA GLU A 322 -1.90 23.10 -2.72
C GLU A 322 -2.83 21.89 -2.62
N LEU A 323 -2.38 20.78 -2.04
CA LEU A 323 -3.21 19.60 -1.79
C LEU A 323 -4.38 19.89 -0.84
N ARG A 324 -4.17 20.70 0.20
CA ARG A 324 -5.25 21.13 1.09
C ARG A 324 -6.27 22.00 0.36
N ASP A 325 -5.82 22.85 -0.56
CA ASP A 325 -6.71 23.67 -1.39
C ASP A 325 -7.54 22.83 -2.34
N ILE A 326 -6.91 21.85 -3.00
CA ILE A 326 -7.59 20.86 -3.84
C ILE A 326 -8.65 20.12 -3.02
N ALA A 327 -8.31 19.70 -1.81
CA ALA A 327 -9.23 18.98 -0.96
C ALA A 327 -10.40 19.85 -0.46
N ARG A 328 -10.14 21.10 -0.09
CA ARG A 328 -11.20 22.05 0.27
C ARG A 328 -12.17 22.28 -0.90
N LYS A 329 -11.65 22.39 -2.12
CA LYS A 329 -12.48 22.55 -3.33
C LYS A 329 -13.29 21.30 -3.65
N ALA A 330 -12.72 20.10 -3.47
CA ALA A 330 -13.38 18.84 -3.78
C ALA A 330 -14.39 18.38 -2.71
N CYS A 331 -14.10 18.59 -1.43
CA CYS A 331 -14.85 18.03 -0.30
C CYS A 331 -15.48 19.09 0.63
N GLY A 332 -15.34 20.38 0.32
CA GLY A 332 -15.84 21.50 1.13
C GLY A 332 -14.99 21.83 2.36
N THR A 333 -14.36 20.83 3.00
CA THR A 333 -13.47 21.03 4.17
C THR A 333 -12.21 20.17 4.09
N SER A 334 -11.12 20.62 4.72
CA SER A 334 -9.86 19.86 4.81
C SER A 334 -9.89 18.73 5.85
N ASP A 335 -10.79 18.81 6.83
CA ASP A 335 -10.83 17.86 7.95
C ASP A 335 -11.68 16.63 7.64
N ALA A 336 -12.51 16.68 6.59
CA ALA A 336 -13.37 15.57 6.15
C ALA A 336 -12.71 14.67 5.08
N ILE A 337 -11.41 14.81 4.84
CA ILE A 337 -10.73 14.07 3.78
C ILE A 337 -10.42 12.64 4.22
N ASP A 338 -10.83 11.67 3.41
CA ASP A 338 -10.42 10.28 3.56
C ASP A 338 -8.93 10.12 3.18
N HIS A 339 -8.05 10.07 4.19
CA HIS A 339 -6.61 9.77 4.03
C HIS A 339 -6.32 8.34 3.58
N THR A 340 -7.34 7.54 3.29
CA THR A 340 -7.22 6.17 2.78
C THR A 340 -7.40 6.08 1.26
N GLU A 341 -7.63 7.20 0.57
CA GLU A 341 -7.87 7.23 -0.87
C GLU A 341 -7.02 8.25 -1.63
N GLY A 342 -6.76 7.90 -2.89
CA GLY A 342 -6.09 8.75 -3.86
C GLY A 342 -4.77 9.35 -3.41
N ILE A 343 -4.53 10.57 -3.88
CA ILE A 343 -3.32 11.34 -3.59
C ILE A 343 -3.18 11.71 -2.11
N PHE A 344 -4.28 11.78 -1.36
CA PHE A 344 -4.27 12.15 0.07
C PHE A 344 -3.66 11.07 0.98
N GLN A 345 -3.33 9.89 0.42
CA GLN A 345 -2.55 8.85 1.08
C GLN A 345 -1.04 9.12 1.09
N SER A 346 -0.56 10.08 0.29
CA SER A 346 0.86 10.36 0.10
C SER A 346 1.57 10.63 1.42
N ILE A 347 2.74 10.01 1.61
CA ILE A 347 3.61 10.24 2.77
C ILE A 347 4.15 11.66 2.71
N GLY A 348 3.96 12.42 3.78
CA GLY A 348 4.25 13.86 3.85
C GLY A 348 2.97 14.70 3.92
N TYR A 349 1.82 14.21 3.47
CA TYR A 349 0.58 14.98 3.56
C TYR A 349 -0.04 14.91 4.97
N LYS A 350 -0.41 13.69 5.39
CA LYS A 350 -1.08 13.44 6.69
C LYS A 350 -0.17 13.70 7.88
N GLU A 351 1.14 13.54 7.71
CA GLU A 351 2.12 13.75 8.77
C GLU A 351 2.23 15.22 9.17
N PHE A 352 2.01 16.14 8.22
CA PHE A 352 2.01 17.59 8.45
C PHE A 352 0.62 18.16 8.74
N SER A 353 -0.41 17.34 8.94
CA SER A 353 -1.82 17.76 9.13
C SER A 353 -2.01 18.86 10.18
N ALA A 354 -1.30 18.81 11.30
CA ALA A 354 -1.41 19.81 12.37
C ALA A 354 -0.53 21.07 12.19
N LEU A 355 0.25 21.17 11.11
CA LEU A 355 0.98 22.40 10.79
C LEU A 355 0.04 23.36 10.07
N PRO A 356 -0.19 24.60 10.54
CA PRO A 356 -0.95 25.58 9.79
C PRO A 356 -0.14 25.98 8.56
N LEU A 357 -0.75 25.91 7.38
CA LEU A 357 -0.13 26.30 6.10
C LEU A 357 -1.16 27.10 5.29
N PRO A 358 -0.74 28.11 4.50
CA PRO A 358 0.65 28.53 4.26
C PRO A 358 1.24 29.36 5.41
N GLN A 359 2.56 29.26 5.62
CA GLN A 359 3.33 30.07 6.58
C GLN A 359 4.65 30.53 5.94
N HIS A 360 5.12 31.73 6.30
CA HIS A 360 6.36 32.30 5.78
C HIS A 360 7.62 31.61 6.36
N ASP A 361 7.56 31.22 7.64
CA ASP A 361 8.60 30.44 8.29
C ASP A 361 8.02 29.22 9.02
N PRO A 362 7.77 28.12 8.30
CA PRO A 362 7.21 26.91 8.90
C PRO A 362 8.19 26.20 9.86
N GLN A 363 9.49 26.47 9.76
CA GLN A 363 10.53 25.76 10.52
C GLN A 363 10.60 26.22 11.97
N SER A 364 10.24 27.48 12.26
CA SER A 364 10.15 27.99 13.65
C SER A 364 8.95 27.46 14.41
N HIS A 365 7.98 26.82 13.74
CA HIS A 365 6.81 26.27 14.41
C HIS A 365 7.19 25.10 15.35
N PRO A 366 6.76 25.07 16.62
CA PRO A 366 7.17 24.05 17.59
C PRO A 366 6.90 22.60 17.16
N LEU A 367 5.87 22.38 16.33
CA LEU A 367 5.49 21.05 15.84
C LEU A 367 6.25 20.60 14.57
N TYR A 368 6.99 21.50 13.92
CA TYR A 368 7.63 21.23 12.63
C TYR A 368 8.56 20.00 12.70
N GLN A 369 9.47 19.98 13.68
CA GLN A 369 10.42 18.88 13.86
C GLN A 369 9.72 17.54 14.13
N VAL A 370 8.67 17.55 14.95
CA VAL A 370 7.89 16.33 15.26
C VAL A 370 7.23 15.77 13.99
N MET A 371 6.73 16.63 13.10
CA MET A 371 6.07 16.23 11.85
C MET A 371 7.07 15.75 10.80
N LEU A 372 8.23 16.40 10.72
CA LEU A 372 9.34 15.97 9.86
C LEU A 372 9.80 14.56 10.25
N GLU A 373 10.06 14.33 11.54
CA GLU A 373 10.44 13.01 12.05
C GLU A 373 9.35 11.96 11.83
N ARG A 374 8.07 12.33 11.98
CA ARG A 374 6.95 11.44 11.64
C ARG A 374 6.93 11.05 10.16
N THR A 375 7.31 11.96 9.27
CA THR A 375 7.43 11.73 7.82
C THR A 375 8.57 10.77 7.51
N LYS A 376 9.73 10.94 8.17
CA LYS A 376 10.88 10.02 8.08
C LYS A 376 10.49 8.61 8.54
N VAL A 377 9.88 8.49 9.72
CA VAL A 377 9.39 7.22 10.26
C VAL A 377 8.40 6.54 9.29
N SER A 378 7.46 7.30 8.74
CA SER A 378 6.46 6.76 7.80
C SER A 378 7.12 6.30 6.49
N THR A 379 8.16 7.00 6.02
CA THR A 379 8.98 6.60 4.87
C THR A 379 9.75 5.31 5.13
N HIS A 380 10.34 5.14 6.33
CA HIS A 380 11.00 3.89 6.71
C HIS A 380 10.01 2.72 6.79
N GLN A 381 8.82 2.95 7.37
CA GLN A 381 7.76 1.95 7.46
C GLN A 381 7.29 1.52 6.07
N TYR A 382 7.21 2.45 5.11
CA TYR A 382 6.89 2.14 3.74
C TYR A 382 7.97 1.28 3.06
N ALA A 383 9.24 1.65 3.18
CA ALA A 383 10.36 0.85 2.67
C ALA A 383 10.36 -0.58 3.26
N LYS A 384 10.14 -0.71 4.57
CA LYS A 384 10.02 -2.02 5.24
C LYS A 384 8.82 -2.83 4.72
N SER A 385 7.69 -2.17 4.46
CA SER A 385 6.48 -2.81 3.94
C SER A 385 6.66 -3.30 2.50
N GLN A 386 7.33 -2.50 1.66
CA GLN A 386 7.73 -2.87 0.31
C GLN A 386 8.65 -4.10 0.31
N LEU A 387 9.69 -4.10 1.15
CA LEU A 387 10.59 -5.25 1.30
C LEU A 387 9.82 -6.52 1.72
N LYS A 388 8.89 -6.39 2.68
CA LYS A 388 8.01 -7.47 3.11
C LYS A 388 7.11 -7.95 1.96
N TRP A 389 6.61 -7.05 1.13
CA TRP A 389 5.78 -7.39 -0.03
C TRP A 389 6.56 -8.19 -1.06
N ILE A 390 7.78 -7.75 -1.42
CA ILE A 390 8.63 -8.48 -2.36
C ILE A 390 8.85 -9.91 -1.87
N LYS A 391 9.31 -10.07 -0.62
CA LYS A 391 9.61 -11.37 -0.02
C LYS A 391 8.38 -12.28 0.16
N LYS A 392 7.23 -11.72 0.57
CA LYS A 392 6.05 -12.51 0.96
C LYS A 392 4.97 -12.62 -0.13
N GLN A 393 5.03 -11.80 -1.17
CA GLN A 393 4.02 -11.78 -2.24
C GLN A 393 4.64 -11.98 -3.62
N ILE A 394 5.61 -11.15 -4.03
CA ILE A 394 6.19 -11.26 -5.39
C ILE A 394 6.94 -12.58 -5.56
N LEU A 395 7.94 -12.88 -4.72
CA LEU A 395 8.76 -14.10 -4.91
C LEU A 395 7.91 -15.40 -4.87
N PRO A 396 6.96 -15.57 -3.93
CA PRO A 396 6.04 -16.70 -3.98
C PRO A 396 5.20 -16.77 -5.27
N THR A 397 4.76 -15.63 -5.79
CA THR A 397 4.00 -15.55 -7.06
C THR A 397 4.87 -15.90 -8.26
N VAL A 398 6.13 -15.47 -8.28
CA VAL A 398 7.11 -15.84 -9.31
C VAL A 398 7.34 -17.34 -9.30
N ARG A 399 7.52 -17.95 -8.11
CA ARG A 399 7.71 -19.41 -7.98
C ARG A 399 6.49 -20.17 -8.47
N GLU A 400 5.29 -19.71 -8.14
CA GLU A 400 4.03 -20.25 -8.65
C GLU A 400 3.97 -20.14 -10.19
N ALA A 401 4.25 -18.97 -10.76
CA ALA A 401 4.27 -18.76 -12.20
C ALA A 401 5.30 -19.65 -12.93
N ARG A 402 6.50 -19.83 -12.34
CA ARG A 402 7.54 -20.76 -12.84
C ARG A 402 7.05 -22.21 -12.82
N SER A 403 6.39 -22.65 -11.75
CA SER A 403 5.85 -24.02 -11.68
C SER A 403 4.76 -24.31 -12.72
N LEU A 404 4.13 -23.24 -13.25
CA LEU A 404 3.14 -23.31 -14.32
C LEU A 404 3.74 -23.11 -15.72
N GLY A 405 5.07 -23.17 -15.86
CA GLY A 405 5.79 -23.03 -17.13
C GLY A 405 6.07 -21.60 -17.57
N GLY A 406 5.82 -20.61 -16.70
CA GLY A 406 6.14 -19.19 -16.98
C GLY A 406 7.65 -18.94 -17.03
N LYS A 407 8.10 -18.23 -18.07
CA LYS A 407 9.50 -17.78 -18.22
C LYS A 407 9.72 -16.49 -17.44
N VAL A 408 10.11 -16.62 -16.17
CA VAL A 408 10.33 -15.49 -15.26
C VAL A 408 11.71 -15.60 -14.64
N GLU A 409 12.56 -14.60 -14.84
CA GLU A 409 13.87 -14.51 -14.21
C GLU A 409 13.95 -13.37 -13.21
N VAL A 410 14.64 -13.59 -12.10
CA VAL A 410 14.76 -12.60 -11.01
C VAL A 410 16.22 -12.48 -10.62
N TYR A 411 16.75 -11.25 -10.70
CA TYR A 411 18.11 -10.92 -10.27
C TYR A 411 18.07 -9.83 -9.21
N VAL A 412 18.88 -9.98 -8.18
CA VAL A 412 19.05 -8.94 -7.16
C VAL A 412 20.29 -8.14 -7.50
N VAL A 413 20.14 -6.82 -7.66
CA VAL A 413 21.24 -5.92 -8.02
C VAL A 413 21.43 -4.85 -6.95
N PRO A 414 22.67 -4.43 -6.66
CA PRO A 414 22.93 -3.40 -5.68
C PRO A 414 22.40 -2.04 -6.14
N SER A 415 22.05 -1.21 -5.18
CA SER A 415 21.69 0.20 -5.36
C SER A 415 22.83 1.00 -6.01
N GLY A 416 22.49 1.97 -6.87
CA GLY A 416 23.46 2.86 -7.52
C GLY A 416 24.20 2.25 -8.72
N ARG A 417 25.35 2.84 -9.09
CA ARG A 417 26.10 2.51 -10.31
C ARG A 417 26.59 1.06 -10.35
N ALA A 418 26.89 0.48 -9.19
CA ALA A 418 27.36 -0.90 -9.08
C ALA A 418 26.36 -1.93 -9.65
N GLY A 419 25.05 -1.65 -9.55
CA GLY A 419 24.01 -2.54 -10.07
C GLY A 419 23.70 -2.37 -11.55
N VAL A 420 24.13 -1.26 -12.16
CA VAL A 420 23.80 -0.93 -13.55
C VAL A 420 24.51 -1.86 -14.53
N THR A 421 25.82 -2.05 -14.37
CA THR A 421 26.61 -2.88 -15.30
C THR A 421 26.14 -4.34 -15.33
N PRO A 422 25.97 -5.04 -14.19
CA PRO A 422 25.44 -6.41 -14.20
C PRO A 422 24.04 -6.49 -14.81
N ALA A 423 23.17 -5.51 -14.52
CA ALA A 423 21.81 -5.51 -15.05
C ALA A 423 21.78 -5.34 -16.58
N ILE A 424 22.64 -4.50 -17.16
CA ILE A 424 22.76 -4.34 -18.61
C ILE A 424 23.24 -5.64 -19.27
N ASP A 425 24.26 -6.31 -18.72
CA ASP A 425 24.77 -7.58 -19.24
C ASP A 425 23.67 -8.67 -19.24
N ILE A 426 22.97 -8.82 -18.11
CA ILE A 426 21.85 -9.76 -17.97
C ILE A 426 20.74 -9.43 -18.96
N LEU A 427 20.38 -8.14 -19.11
CA LEU A 427 19.34 -7.71 -20.04
C LEU A 427 19.69 -8.09 -21.48
N GLN A 428 20.94 -7.87 -21.90
CA GLN A 428 21.38 -8.21 -23.24
C GLN A 428 21.32 -9.72 -23.50
N LYS A 429 21.80 -10.54 -22.55
CA LYS A 429 21.70 -12.01 -22.64
C LYS A 429 20.23 -12.46 -22.68
N PHE A 430 19.37 -11.84 -21.88
CA PHE A 430 17.94 -12.13 -21.86
C PHE A 430 17.26 -11.81 -23.19
N LEU A 431 17.56 -10.66 -23.82
CA LEU A 431 16.97 -10.28 -25.11
C LEU A 431 17.47 -11.18 -26.26
N ARG A 432 18.71 -11.67 -26.20
CA ARG A 432 19.28 -12.60 -27.21
C ARG A 432 18.79 -14.05 -27.09
N ASN A 433 17.99 -14.38 -26.08
CA ASN A 433 17.71 -15.79 -25.73
C ASN A 433 18.97 -16.59 -25.40
N GLY A 434 20.02 -15.93 -24.92
CA GLY A 434 21.27 -16.57 -24.52
C GLY A 434 21.16 -17.31 -23.19
N ALA A 435 22.21 -18.06 -22.84
CA ALA A 435 22.33 -18.66 -21.53
C ALA A 435 22.46 -17.55 -20.47
N LEU A 436 21.54 -17.56 -19.52
CA LEU A 436 21.51 -16.61 -18.42
C LEU A 436 22.35 -17.14 -17.25
N PRO A 437 23.13 -16.27 -16.57
CA PRO A 437 23.90 -16.69 -15.40
C PRO A 437 22.98 -17.06 -14.25
N GLN A 438 23.47 -17.86 -13.30
CA GLN A 438 22.68 -18.22 -12.12
C GLN A 438 22.37 -16.97 -11.29
N SER A 439 21.13 -16.84 -10.83
CA SER A 439 20.63 -15.62 -10.18
C SER A 439 21.32 -15.27 -8.86
N TYR A 440 21.93 -16.24 -8.20
CA TYR A 440 22.66 -16.06 -6.94
C TYR A 440 24.16 -15.76 -7.14
N GLU A 441 24.69 -15.94 -8.36
CA GLU A 441 26.11 -15.70 -8.67
C GLU A 441 26.38 -14.27 -9.15
N VAL A 442 25.33 -13.51 -9.48
CA VAL A 442 25.44 -12.19 -10.11
C VAL A 442 24.63 -11.16 -9.35
N GLY A 443 25.26 -10.00 -9.10
CA GLY A 443 24.60 -8.80 -8.58
C GLY A 443 25.05 -8.41 -7.18
N CYS A 444 24.51 -9.06 -6.14
CA CYS A 444 24.85 -8.74 -4.74
C CYS A 444 25.13 -9.98 -3.88
N ASP A 445 25.98 -9.83 -2.86
CA ASP A 445 26.34 -10.90 -1.90
C ASP A 445 25.10 -11.48 -1.17
N ASP A 446 24.09 -10.65 -0.94
CA ASP A 446 22.85 -11.06 -0.29
C ASP A 446 21.90 -11.86 -1.21
N ALA A 447 22.20 -12.00 -2.52
CA ALA A 447 21.28 -12.54 -3.52
C ALA A 447 20.82 -13.96 -3.15
N GLN A 448 21.73 -14.82 -2.72
CA GLN A 448 21.41 -16.19 -2.32
C GLN A 448 20.40 -16.24 -1.17
N SER A 449 20.63 -15.47 -0.10
CA SER A 449 19.73 -15.38 1.05
C SER A 449 18.37 -14.79 0.69
N LEU A 450 18.35 -13.78 -0.19
CA LEU A 450 17.13 -13.09 -0.59
C LEU A 450 16.26 -13.93 -1.54
N LEU A 451 16.90 -14.74 -2.39
CA LEU A 451 16.24 -15.58 -3.39
C LEU A 451 15.98 -17.02 -2.91
N GLU A 452 16.43 -17.39 -1.72
CA GLU A 452 16.26 -18.73 -1.12
C GLU A 452 14.82 -19.27 -1.20
N CYS A 453 13.82 -18.39 -1.09
CA CYS A 453 12.40 -18.79 -1.18
C CYS A 453 11.97 -19.25 -2.59
N LEU A 454 12.71 -18.88 -3.65
CA LEU A 454 12.52 -19.40 -5.00
C LEU A 454 13.06 -20.83 -5.15
N GLU A 455 14.03 -21.22 -4.30
CA GLU A 455 14.79 -22.47 -4.43
C GLU A 455 14.31 -23.57 -3.48
N ARG A 456 13.99 -23.25 -2.21
CA ARG A 456 13.59 -24.27 -1.23
C ARG A 456 12.16 -24.77 -1.49
N GLY A 457 12.03 -26.05 -1.81
CA GLY A 457 10.81 -26.80 -2.17
C GLY A 457 9.70 -26.94 -1.11
N THR A 458 9.54 -25.97 -0.21
CA THR A 458 8.30 -25.87 0.58
C THR A 458 7.18 -25.38 -0.33
N LYS A 459 6.09 -26.14 -0.44
CA LYS A 459 4.90 -25.81 -1.27
C LYS A 459 4.55 -24.33 -1.09
N VAL A 460 4.51 -23.54 -2.18
CA VAL A 460 3.93 -22.18 -2.11
C VAL A 460 2.50 -22.38 -1.65
N PRO A 461 2.07 -21.79 -0.53
CA PRO A 461 0.66 -21.74 -0.22
C PRO A 461 -0.01 -20.98 -1.36
N ASN A 462 -0.86 -21.66 -2.13
CA ASN A 462 -1.65 -21.03 -3.18
C ASN A 462 -2.61 -19.99 -2.56
N THR A 463 -3.40 -19.30 -3.38
CA THR A 463 -4.33 -18.29 -2.86
C THR A 463 -5.25 -18.85 -1.77
N ALA A 464 -5.72 -20.10 -1.88
CA ALA A 464 -6.57 -20.81 -0.92
C ALA A 464 -5.82 -21.14 0.40
N ASP A 465 -4.63 -21.72 0.30
CA ASP A 465 -3.79 -22.03 1.46
C ASP A 465 -3.42 -20.75 2.24
N ARG A 466 -3.21 -19.61 1.55
CA ARG A 466 -2.99 -18.31 2.21
C ARG A 466 -4.23 -17.80 2.94
N GLN A 467 -5.43 -18.19 2.54
CA GLN A 467 -6.67 -17.81 3.25
C GLN A 467 -6.72 -18.54 4.58
N ASP A 468 -6.47 -19.85 4.56
CA ASP A 468 -6.47 -20.69 5.77
C ASP A 468 -5.36 -20.27 6.74
N ILE A 469 -4.16 -20.00 6.22
CA ILE A 469 -3.02 -19.52 7.03
C ILE A 469 -3.31 -18.17 7.70
N ASN A 470 -4.10 -17.31 7.05
CA ASN A 470 -4.44 -15.98 7.54
C ASN A 470 -5.85 -15.89 8.16
N ALA A 471 -6.53 -17.02 8.31
CA ALA A 471 -7.83 -17.07 8.96
C ALA A 471 -7.73 -16.49 10.37
N ARG A 472 -8.72 -15.70 10.76
CA ARG A 472 -8.79 -15.05 12.07
C ARG A 472 -9.93 -15.59 12.90
N ARG A 473 -9.76 -15.47 14.21
CA ARG A 473 -10.77 -15.82 15.21
C ARG A 473 -10.76 -14.79 16.33
N ASP A 474 -11.95 -14.47 16.81
CA ASP A 474 -12.13 -13.52 17.89
C ASP A 474 -12.10 -14.19 19.26
N CYS A 475 -11.39 -13.57 20.20
CA CYS A 475 -11.27 -14.04 21.57
C CYS A 475 -12.38 -13.47 22.45
N LYS A 476 -13.32 -14.32 22.86
CA LYS A 476 -14.44 -13.94 23.74
C LYS A 476 -13.98 -13.35 25.09
N ILE A 477 -12.82 -13.77 25.60
CA ILE A 477 -12.28 -13.30 26.89
C ILE A 477 -11.71 -11.89 26.76
N CYS A 478 -10.87 -11.67 25.75
CA CYS A 478 -10.17 -10.41 25.53
C CYS A 478 -11.02 -9.34 24.82
N SER A 479 -12.10 -9.75 24.14
CA SER A 479 -13.01 -8.82 23.48
C SER A 479 -13.77 -7.98 24.50
N THR A 480 -14.03 -6.74 24.14
CA THR A 480 -14.91 -5.81 24.88
C THR A 480 -16.10 -5.42 23.98
N PRO A 481 -17.25 -5.01 24.55
CA PRO A 481 -18.37 -4.51 23.74
C PRO A 481 -17.89 -3.44 22.75
N GLY A 482 -18.20 -3.60 21.47
CA GLY A 482 -17.78 -2.69 20.39
C GLY A 482 -16.32 -2.81 19.94
N GLN A 483 -15.50 -3.69 20.55
CA GLN A 483 -14.09 -3.90 20.16
C GLN A 483 -13.73 -5.40 20.24
N PRO A 484 -13.97 -6.17 19.16
CA PRO A 484 -13.56 -7.56 19.12
C PRO A 484 -12.04 -7.69 19.08
N TYR A 485 -11.51 -8.59 19.91
CA TYR A 485 -10.09 -8.93 19.96
C TYR A 485 -9.81 -10.08 18.99
N SER A 486 -9.44 -9.74 17.77
CA SER A 486 -9.27 -10.69 16.67
C SER A 486 -7.80 -11.13 16.50
N VAL A 487 -7.57 -12.44 16.45
CA VAL A 487 -6.23 -13.05 16.39
C VAL A 487 -6.14 -14.00 15.21
N LEU A 488 -4.98 -14.08 14.58
CA LEU A 488 -4.71 -15.09 13.56
C LEU A 488 -4.77 -16.50 14.15
N GLN A 489 -5.39 -17.44 13.42
CA GLN A 489 -5.61 -18.81 13.87
C GLN A 489 -4.28 -19.50 14.27
N ARG A 490 -3.21 -19.28 13.49
CA ARG A 490 -1.86 -19.78 13.79
C ARG A 490 -1.22 -19.20 15.06
N GLU A 491 -1.62 -18.00 15.48
CA GLU A 491 -1.09 -17.29 16.64
C GLU A 491 -1.97 -17.51 17.89
N TRP A 492 -3.08 -18.24 17.75
CA TRP A 492 -4.03 -18.47 18.84
C TRP A 492 -3.40 -19.10 20.09
N ALA A 493 -2.54 -20.10 19.90
CA ALA A 493 -1.84 -20.75 21.00
C ALA A 493 -0.87 -19.81 21.74
N GLN A 494 -0.28 -18.85 21.04
CA GLN A 494 0.55 -17.81 21.64
C GLN A 494 -0.30 -16.77 22.37
N HIS A 495 -1.43 -16.36 21.77
CA HIS A 495 -2.38 -15.43 22.35
C HIS A 495 -2.88 -15.87 23.73
N ILE A 496 -3.31 -17.13 23.89
CA ILE A 496 -3.80 -17.64 25.18
C ILE A 496 -2.74 -17.54 26.29
N LYS A 497 -1.45 -17.60 25.92
CA LYS A 497 -0.33 -17.50 26.87
C LYS A 497 0.02 -16.05 27.25
N THR A 498 -0.52 -15.05 26.56
CA THR A 498 -0.19 -13.64 26.79
C THR A 498 -0.64 -13.16 28.18
N ARG A 499 0.09 -12.20 28.74
CA ARG A 499 -0.26 -11.54 30.02
C ARG A 499 -1.65 -10.91 29.96
N GLN A 500 -2.02 -10.34 28.82
CA GLN A 500 -3.33 -9.74 28.59
C GLN A 500 -4.45 -10.79 28.69
N HIS A 501 -4.34 -11.90 27.95
CA HIS A 501 -5.33 -12.97 28.00
C HIS A 501 -5.47 -13.56 29.40
N LYS A 502 -4.35 -13.87 30.06
CA LYS A 502 -4.36 -14.39 31.44
C LYS A 502 -5.00 -13.41 32.42
N ARG A 503 -4.75 -12.10 32.27
CA ARG A 503 -5.36 -11.06 33.10
C ARG A 503 -6.88 -11.01 32.93
N PHE A 504 -7.39 -11.02 31.70
CA PHE A 504 -8.84 -11.02 31.44
C PHE A 504 -9.52 -12.35 31.78
N ALA A 505 -8.84 -13.48 31.58
CA ALA A 505 -9.34 -14.80 31.98
C ALA A 505 -9.48 -14.90 33.50
N ASN A 506 -8.51 -14.35 34.25
CA ASN A 506 -8.58 -14.26 35.71
C ASN A 506 -9.65 -13.27 36.17
N ALA A 507 -9.82 -12.13 35.47
CA ALA A 507 -10.89 -11.19 35.75
C ALA A 507 -12.27 -11.78 35.44
N ASN A 508 -12.46 -12.65 34.44
CA ASN A 508 -13.74 -13.31 34.20
C ASN A 508 -14.15 -14.29 35.34
N LYS A 509 -13.25 -14.65 36.26
CA LYS A 509 -13.61 -15.32 37.52
C LYS A 509 -14.22 -14.38 38.56
N ILE A 510 -14.07 -13.06 38.38
CA ILE A 510 -14.57 -11.99 39.27
C ILE A 510 -15.32 -10.98 38.40
N ASP A 511 -16.65 -11.13 38.31
CA ASP A 511 -17.57 -10.35 37.45
C ASP A 511 -16.95 -9.13 36.71
N LYS A 512 -16.74 -9.28 35.40
CA LYS A 512 -15.94 -8.38 34.53
C LYS A 512 -16.36 -6.91 34.62
N THR A 513 -17.65 -6.65 34.82
CA THR A 513 -18.23 -5.30 34.95
C THR A 513 -17.76 -4.61 36.23
N THR A 514 -17.80 -5.32 37.35
CA THR A 514 -17.37 -4.82 38.67
C THR A 514 -15.86 -4.58 38.70
N TRP A 515 -15.08 -5.44 38.06
CA TRP A 515 -13.62 -5.29 37.98
C TRP A 515 -13.22 -4.07 37.14
N ILE A 516 -13.88 -3.83 35.99
CA ILE A 516 -13.62 -2.65 35.14
C ILE A 516 -13.99 -1.36 35.89
N ALA A 517 -15.13 -1.34 36.59
CA ALA A 517 -15.55 -0.20 37.39
C ALA A 517 -14.56 0.10 38.53
N ALA A 518 -14.09 -0.92 39.26
CA ALA A 518 -13.11 -0.79 40.33
C ALA A 518 -11.75 -0.26 39.82
N GLN A 519 -11.33 -0.65 38.61
CA GLN A 519 -10.09 -0.13 38.02
C GLN A 519 -10.22 1.32 37.55
N LYS A 520 -11.37 1.73 37.00
CA LYS A 520 -11.64 3.14 36.67
C LYS A 520 -11.57 4.01 37.93
N ALA A 521 -12.25 3.59 39.01
CA ALA A 521 -12.22 4.28 40.29
C ALA A 521 -10.80 4.39 40.87
N LYS A 522 -9.99 3.33 40.78
CA LYS A 522 -8.59 3.35 41.23
C LYS A 522 -7.69 4.25 40.39
N GLY A 523 -7.96 4.34 39.08
CA GLY A 523 -7.27 5.24 38.16
C GLY A 523 -7.61 6.71 38.41
N GLU A 524 -8.89 7.01 38.64
CA GLU A 524 -9.38 8.33 39.00
C GLU A 524 -8.83 8.78 40.35
N SER A 525 -8.83 7.91 41.36
CA SER A 525 -8.22 8.17 42.67
C SER A 525 -6.73 8.51 42.56
N LYS A 526 -5.94 7.74 41.79
CA LYS A 526 -4.51 8.06 41.56
C LYS A 526 -4.30 9.37 40.79
N ARG A 527 -5.25 9.73 39.92
CA ARG A 527 -5.18 10.98 39.16
C ARG A 527 -5.50 12.17 40.06
N ALA A 528 -6.54 12.06 40.89
CA ALA A 528 -6.86 13.03 41.93
C ALA A 528 -5.71 13.20 42.94
N GLU A 529 -5.06 12.11 43.34
CA GLU A 529 -3.86 12.13 44.21
C GLU A 529 -2.71 12.93 43.56
N ARG A 530 -2.44 12.69 42.28
CA ARG A 530 -1.42 13.44 41.52
C ARG A 530 -1.79 14.91 41.34
N GLU A 531 -3.07 15.21 41.16
CA GLU A 531 -3.58 16.57 41.02
C GLU A 531 -3.47 17.34 42.34
N ARG A 532 -3.80 16.68 43.46
CA ARG A 532 -3.63 17.18 44.83
C ARG A 532 -2.16 17.42 45.18
N LEU A 533 -1.27 16.48 44.83
CA LEU A 533 0.18 16.66 44.99
C LEU A 533 0.72 17.80 44.14
N LYS A 534 0.20 17.98 42.92
CA LYS A 534 0.55 19.15 42.07
C LYS A 534 0.05 20.47 42.64
N GLN A 535 -1.10 20.49 43.33
CA GLN A 535 -1.61 21.68 44.01
C GLN A 535 -0.79 22.00 45.27
N LEU A 536 -0.40 20.98 46.04
CA LEU A 536 0.49 21.12 47.19
C LEU A 536 1.88 21.63 46.80
N LEU A 537 2.42 21.20 45.64
CA LEU A 537 3.69 21.66 45.10
C LEU A 537 3.62 23.05 44.43
N LYS A 538 2.45 23.68 44.36
CA LYS A 538 2.24 25.02 43.78
C LYS A 538 2.05 26.12 44.83
N ILE A 539 2.22 25.82 46.11
CA ILE A 539 2.22 26.82 47.19
C ILE A 539 3.62 26.80 47.82
N ASP A 540 4.54 27.58 47.24
CA ASP A 540 5.76 28.07 47.90
C ASP A 540 6.43 29.18 47.06
N GLU A 541 5.64 30.15 46.59
CA GLU A 541 6.15 31.41 46.00
C GLU A 541 5.56 32.65 46.69
N VAL A 542 5.46 32.67 48.02
CA VAL A 542 5.37 33.95 48.77
C VAL A 542 6.09 33.80 50.11
N GLY A 543 7.35 34.21 50.16
CA GLY A 543 8.14 34.20 51.38
C GLY A 543 9.37 35.11 51.29
N LYS A 544 9.18 36.39 50.93
CA LYS A 544 10.24 37.39 51.12
C LYS A 544 10.39 37.69 52.62
N PRO A 545 11.62 37.79 53.15
CA PRO A 545 11.87 38.18 54.54
C PRO A 545 11.60 39.67 54.72
N ARG A 546 10.93 40.04 55.81
CA ARG A 546 10.75 41.42 56.27
C ARG A 546 11.85 41.71 57.31
N LEU A 547 12.70 42.70 57.03
CA LEU A 547 13.65 43.31 57.96
C LEU A 547 12.90 44.05 59.09
N GLU A 548 13.38 43.93 60.33
CA GLU A 548 13.61 44.99 61.34
C GLU A 548 13.62 44.41 62.77
N ALA A 549 14.81 44.35 63.37
CA ALA A 549 15.20 45.02 64.62
C ALA A 549 16.71 44.86 64.82
#